data_AF-U4KUX3-F1
#
_entry.id   AF-U4KUX3-F1
#
_cell.length_a   1.000
_cell.length_b   1.000
_cell.length_c   1.000
_cell.angle_alpha   90.00
_cell.angle_beta   90.00
_cell.angle_gamma   90.00
#
_symmetry.space_group_name_H-M   'P 1'
#
loop_
_entity.id
_entity.type
_entity.pdbx_description
1 polymer ?
#
loop_
_entity_poly.entity_id
_entity_poly.type
_entity_poly.pdbx_seq_one_letter_code
_entity_poly.pdbx_strand_id
1 'polypeptide(L)'
;MPVKLATAFEDTIGRIRNQKSERAIQAIDVLKWTFLAERQLTVTELRHALSVSFDSHDSGDDSDEGETIDWDNFPTGKSLVEWCLGLIIIDEEILTIRLVHKSLNDYLKK
;
A
#
# COMPACT_ATOMS: atom_id res chain seq x y z
N MET A 1 3.13 15.95 -18.06
CA MET A 1 1.91 15.80 -17.24
C MET A 1 1.40 17.20 -16.86
N PRO A 2 0.08 17.46 -16.81
CA PRO A 2 -0.43 18.77 -16.40
C PRO A 2 -0.05 19.06 -14.94
N VAL A 3 0.45 20.27 -14.65
CA VAL A 3 0.91 20.67 -13.30
C VAL A 3 -0.18 20.45 -12.24
N LYS A 4 -1.43 20.75 -12.58
CA LYS A 4 -2.61 20.57 -11.69
C LYS A 4 -2.81 19.12 -11.24
N LEU A 5 -2.46 18.15 -12.08
CA LEU A 5 -2.65 16.73 -11.77
C LEU A 5 -1.57 16.22 -10.80
N ALA A 6 -0.32 16.67 -10.99
CA ALA A 6 0.78 16.34 -10.09
C ALA A 6 0.51 16.87 -8.67
N THR A 7 0.04 18.12 -8.55
CA THR A 7 -0.35 18.70 -7.25
C THR A 7 -1.50 17.93 -6.60
N ALA A 8 -2.51 17.50 -7.37
CA ALA A 8 -3.61 16.71 -6.83
C ALA A 8 -3.15 15.34 -6.29
N PHE A 9 -2.20 14.69 -6.97
CA PHE A 9 -1.60 13.45 -6.47
C PHE A 9 -0.76 13.69 -5.21
N GLU A 10 0.05 14.75 -5.20
CA GLU A 10 0.86 15.13 -4.04
C GLU A 10 -0.01 15.42 -2.81
N ASP A 11 -1.08 16.20 -2.98
CA ASP A 11 -2.06 16.48 -1.92
C ASP A 11 -2.71 15.20 -1.40
N THR A 12 -3.05 14.28 -2.30
CA THR A 12 -3.67 13.00 -1.91
C THR A 12 -2.68 12.11 -1.14
N ILE A 13 -1.42 12.03 -1.60
CA ILE A 13 -0.36 11.31 -0.88
C ILE A 13 -0.07 11.97 0.47
N GLY A 14 -0.10 13.30 0.55
CA GLY A 14 0.01 14.04 1.80
C GLY A 14 -1.13 13.69 2.77
N ARG A 15 -2.36 13.59 2.28
CA ARG A 15 -3.51 13.14 3.07
C ARG A 15 -3.37 11.68 3.53
N ILE A 16 -2.78 10.80 2.72
CA ILE A 16 -2.48 9.42 3.12
C ILE A 16 -1.49 9.40 4.29
N ARG A 17 -0.42 10.18 4.19
CA ARG A 17 0.60 10.29 5.26
C ARG A 17 0.06 10.87 6.57
N ASN A 18 -0.97 11.71 6.50
CA ASN A 18 -1.62 12.32 7.66
C ASN A 18 -2.68 11.43 8.35
N GLN A 19 -2.87 10.18 7.89
CA GLN A 19 -3.74 9.22 8.59
C GLN A 19 -3.09 8.73 9.90
N LYS A 20 -3.83 7.92 10.68
CA LYS A 20 -3.24 7.20 11.83
C LYS A 20 -1.98 6.45 11.38
N SER A 21 -0.94 6.49 12.20
CA SER A 21 0.42 6.02 11.87
C SER A 21 0.44 4.66 11.18
N GLU A 22 -0.25 3.67 11.72
CA GLU A 22 -0.34 2.32 11.14
C GLU A 22 -0.97 2.30 9.74
N ARG A 23 -2.08 3.03 9.54
CA ARG A 23 -2.78 3.12 8.25
C ARG A 23 -1.95 3.87 7.22
N ALA A 24 -1.27 4.92 7.64
CA ALA A 24 -0.39 5.70 6.77
C ALA A 24 0.78 4.83 6.28
N ILE A 25 1.41 4.05 7.16
CA ILE A 25 2.49 3.12 6.81
C ILE A 25 1.96 2.07 5.83
N GLN A 26 0.89 1.36 6.18
CA GLN A 26 0.31 0.32 5.33
C GLN A 26 -0.11 0.87 3.96
N ALA A 27 -0.78 2.02 3.89
CA ALA A 27 -1.20 2.61 2.62
C ALA A 27 -0.03 3.01 1.73
N ILE A 28 1.07 3.50 2.32
CA ILE A 28 2.29 3.82 1.57
C ILE A 28 2.98 2.55 1.08
N ASP A 29 3.04 1.49 1.88
CA ASP A 29 3.64 0.24 1.45
C ASP A 29 2.81 -0.45 0.37
N VAL A 30 1.49 -0.36 0.43
CA VAL A 30 0.62 -0.77 -0.68
C VAL A 30 0.94 -0.02 -1.97
N LEU A 31 1.10 1.30 -1.91
CA LEU A 31 1.46 2.09 -3.08
C LEU A 31 2.83 1.68 -3.63
N LYS A 32 3.82 1.44 -2.77
CA LYS A 32 5.14 0.95 -3.18
C LYS A 32 5.06 -0.41 -3.86
N TRP A 33 4.42 -1.40 -3.23
CA TRP A 33 4.27 -2.75 -3.78
C TRP A 33 3.52 -2.72 -5.12
N THR A 34 2.46 -1.91 -5.22
CA THR A 34 1.68 -1.78 -6.47
C THR A 34 2.49 -1.10 -7.58
N PHE A 35 3.37 -0.16 -7.25
CA PHE A 35 4.15 0.60 -8.22
C PHE A 35 5.45 -0.10 -8.64
N LEU A 36 6.15 -0.72 -7.69
CA LEU A 36 7.46 -1.32 -7.88
C LEU A 36 7.39 -2.79 -8.35
N ALA A 37 6.26 -3.46 -8.20
CA ALA A 37 6.13 -4.84 -8.64
C ALA A 37 6.28 -4.96 -10.16
N GLU A 38 7.05 -5.96 -10.60
CA GLU A 38 7.26 -6.25 -12.02
C GLU A 38 5.98 -6.68 -12.75
N ARG A 39 5.01 -7.23 -11.99
CA ARG A 39 3.69 -7.61 -12.46
C ARG A 39 2.62 -7.14 -11.49
N GLN A 40 1.36 -7.11 -11.94
CA GLN A 40 0.24 -6.88 -11.05
C GLN A 40 0.19 -7.97 -9.96
N LEU A 41 0.05 -7.52 -8.71
CA LEU A 41 -0.08 -8.37 -7.55
C LEU A 41 -1.55 -8.67 -7.29
N THR A 42 -1.85 -9.90 -6.88
CA THR A 42 -3.16 -10.24 -6.33
C THR A 42 -3.33 -9.66 -4.92
N VAL A 43 -4.58 -9.49 -4.47
CA VAL A 43 -4.87 -9.07 -3.09
C VAL A 43 -4.17 -9.99 -2.09
N THR A 44 -4.17 -11.29 -2.35
CA THR A 44 -3.47 -12.26 -1.50
C THR A 44 -1.97 -12.01 -1.50
N GLU A 45 -1.31 -11.93 -2.66
CA GLU A 45 0.14 -11.67 -2.74
C GLU A 45 0.53 -10.36 -2.06
N LEU A 46 -0.25 -9.29 -2.23
CA LEU A 46 0.01 -8.04 -1.54
C LEU A 46 -0.09 -8.21 -0.02
N ARG A 47 -1.07 -8.97 0.49
CA ARG A 47 -1.16 -9.23 1.93
C ARG A 47 0.04 -10.00 2.46
N HIS A 48 0.48 -11.02 1.74
CA HIS A 48 1.71 -11.74 2.11
C HIS A 48 2.92 -10.80 2.11
N ALA A 49 3.06 -9.94 1.10
CA ALA A 49 4.16 -8.98 1.00
C ALA A 49 4.16 -7.94 2.13
N LEU A 50 2.98 -7.42 2.48
CA LEU A 50 2.80 -6.51 3.60
C LEU A 50 3.09 -7.18 4.95
N SER A 51 2.84 -8.49 5.10
CA SER A 51 3.10 -9.23 6.35
C SER A 51 4.59 -9.26 6.67
N VAL A 52 5.43 -9.40 5.63
CA VAL A 52 6.89 -9.42 5.73
C VAL A 52 7.46 -8.01 5.98
N SER A 53 6.71 -6.96 5.69
CA SER A 53 7.18 -5.56 5.75
C SER A 53 7.14 -4.95 7.16
N PHE A 54 6.65 -5.67 8.18
CA PHE A 54 6.50 -5.15 9.54
C PHE A 54 7.75 -5.27 10.43
N ASP A 55 8.79 -5.97 9.97
CA ASP A 55 10.02 -6.18 10.77
C ASP A 55 11.13 -5.16 10.45
N SER A 56 10.77 -3.88 10.32
CA SER A 56 11.77 -2.80 10.41
C SER A 56 11.63 -2.01 11.70
N HIS A 57 11.06 -2.63 12.74
CA HIS A 57 11.27 -2.20 14.11
C HIS A 57 12.42 -3.04 14.68
N ASP A 58 13.63 -2.56 14.41
CA ASP A 58 14.76 -2.73 15.33
C ASP A 58 14.28 -2.36 16.74
N SER A 59 13.91 -3.37 17.51
CA SER A 59 13.74 -3.30 18.94
C SER A 59 14.23 -4.64 19.43
N GLY A 60 15.55 -4.72 19.56
CA GLY A 60 16.22 -5.88 20.08
C GLY A 60 15.58 -6.32 21.39
N ASP A 61 15.19 -7.58 21.43
CA ASP A 61 15.40 -8.42 22.58
C ASP A 61 15.43 -9.87 22.09
N ASP A 62 16.46 -10.60 22.52
CA ASP A 62 16.62 -12.03 22.29
C ASP A 62 15.56 -12.79 23.13
N SER A 63 14.30 -12.75 22.72
CA SER A 63 13.26 -13.59 23.30
C SER A 63 12.36 -14.20 22.23
N ASP A 64 12.46 -15.53 22.20
CA ASP A 64 11.57 -16.55 21.67
C ASP A 64 10.07 -16.15 21.64
N GLU A 65 9.64 -15.33 20.67
CA GLU A 65 8.22 -15.11 20.38
C GLU A 65 8.04 -15.10 18.86
N GLY A 66 7.53 -16.22 18.35
CA GLY A 66 7.37 -16.47 16.92
C GLY A 66 6.61 -15.35 16.21
N GLU A 67 6.93 -15.18 14.93
CA GLU A 67 6.22 -14.34 13.97
C GLU A 67 4.70 -14.59 14.04
N THR A 68 4.00 -13.95 14.99
CA THR A 68 2.55 -13.98 15.05
C THR A 68 2.09 -12.99 14.00
N ILE A 69 2.03 -13.48 12.76
CA ILE A 69 1.32 -12.80 11.68
C ILE A 69 -0.12 -12.66 12.18
N ASP A 70 -0.48 -11.46 12.63
CA ASP A 70 -1.83 -11.15 13.05
C ASP A 70 -2.70 -11.04 11.79
N TRP A 71 -3.13 -12.20 11.31
CA TRP A 71 -4.01 -12.33 10.15
C TRP A 71 -5.36 -11.63 10.37
N ASP A 72 -5.75 -11.37 11.63
CA ASP A 72 -6.98 -10.64 11.99
C ASP A 72 -6.79 -9.11 11.92
N ASN A 73 -5.57 -8.61 12.15
CA ASN A 73 -5.23 -7.19 11.92
C ASN A 73 -4.93 -6.88 10.44
N PHE A 74 -4.97 -7.89 9.56
CA PHE A 74 -4.68 -7.69 8.15
C PHE A 74 -5.83 -6.98 7.42
N PRO A 75 -5.58 -5.84 6.76
CA PRO A 75 -6.62 -5.11 6.04
C PRO A 75 -7.30 -5.95 4.96
N THR A 76 -8.62 -5.89 4.96
CA THR A 76 -9.42 -6.40 3.84
C THR A 76 -9.08 -5.59 2.57
N GLY A 77 -9.24 -6.16 1.37
CA GLY A 77 -8.94 -5.45 0.13
C GLY A 77 -9.65 -4.09 0.03
N LYS A 78 -10.89 -4.01 0.53
CA LYS A 78 -11.65 -2.76 0.63
C LYS A 78 -10.97 -1.73 1.55
N SER A 79 -10.47 -2.17 2.70
CA SER A 79 -9.74 -1.31 3.64
C SER A 79 -8.46 -0.75 3.01
N LEU A 80 -7.74 -1.55 2.20
CA LEU A 80 -6.56 -1.08 1.47
C LEU A 80 -6.91 0.03 0.48
N VAL A 81 -7.99 -0.13 -0.29
CA VAL A 81 -8.47 0.90 -1.23
C VAL A 81 -8.87 2.19 -0.50
N GLU A 82 -9.56 2.05 0.63
CA GLU A 82 -9.96 3.18 1.47
C GLU A 82 -8.77 3.94 2.04
N TRP A 83 -7.77 3.24 2.58
CA TRP A 83 -6.60 3.88 3.18
C TRP A 83 -5.68 4.52 2.13
N CYS A 84 -5.61 3.96 0.93
CA CYS A 84 -4.95 4.60 -0.20
C CYS A 84 -5.77 5.74 -0.84
N LEU A 85 -6.91 6.13 -0.25
CA LEU A 85 -7.80 7.20 -0.73
C LEU A 85 -8.18 7.05 -2.22
N GLY A 86 -8.33 5.82 -2.70
CA GLY A 86 -8.68 5.54 -4.10
C GLY A 86 -7.54 5.73 -5.11
N LEU A 87 -6.29 5.86 -4.66
CA LEU A 87 -5.12 5.83 -5.56
C LEU A 87 -4.85 4.43 -6.14
N ILE A 88 -5.41 3.39 -5.52
CA ILE A 88 -5.43 2.02 -6.02
C ILE A 88 -6.87 1.57 -6.28
N ILE A 89 -6.99 0.57 -7.15
CA ILE A 89 -8.23 -0.15 -7.40
C ILE A 89 -7.95 -1.64 -7.40
N ILE A 90 -8.93 -2.42 -6.95
CA ILE A 90 -8.91 -3.87 -7.01
C ILE A 90 -9.79 -4.29 -8.18
N ASP A 91 -9.25 -5.10 -9.07
CA ASP A 91 -10.00 -5.78 -10.10
C ASP A 91 -10.72 -6.98 -9.47
N GLU A 92 -12.05 -6.95 -9.42
CA GLU A 92 -12.84 -8.00 -8.76
C GLU A 92 -12.89 -9.31 -9.57
N GLU A 93 -12.59 -9.28 -10.88
CA GLU A 93 -12.63 -10.47 -11.74
C GLU A 93 -11.41 -11.36 -11.51
N ILE A 94 -10.23 -10.74 -11.39
CA ILE A 94 -8.93 -11.42 -11.26
C ILE A 94 -8.26 -11.20 -9.91
N LEU A 95 -8.90 -10.44 -9.01
CA LEU A 95 -8.42 -10.09 -7.67
C LEU A 95 -7.03 -9.44 -7.67
N THR A 96 -6.71 -8.65 -8.70
CA THR A 96 -5.43 -7.91 -8.80
C THR A 96 -5.55 -6.47 -8.37
N ILE A 97 -4.47 -5.93 -7.82
CA ILE A 97 -4.36 -4.53 -7.43
C ILE A 97 -3.59 -3.77 -8.50
N ARG A 98 -4.11 -2.59 -8.86
CA ARG A 98 -3.46 -1.66 -9.78
C ARG A 98 -3.68 -0.22 -9.35
N LEU A 99 -2.82 0.66 -9.83
CA LEU A 99 -3.01 2.10 -9.67
C LEU A 99 -4.27 2.56 -10.42
N VAL A 100 -4.96 3.56 -9.87
CA VAL A 100 -6.24 4.07 -10.40
C VAL A 100 -6.13 4.55 -11.85
N HIS A 101 -4.98 5.08 -12.26
CA HIS A 101 -4.76 5.56 -13.62
C HIS A 101 -3.29 5.52 -14.01
N LYS A 102 -3.01 5.39 -15.31
CA LYS A 102 -1.64 5.45 -15.87
C LYS A 102 -0.92 6.76 -15.51
N SER A 103 -1.65 7.87 -15.39
CA SER A 103 -1.07 9.16 -14.99
C SER A 103 -0.48 9.15 -13.58
N LEU A 104 -0.99 8.32 -12.67
CA LEU A 104 -0.38 8.17 -11.35
C LEU A 104 0.94 7.40 -11.45
N ASN A 105 0.99 6.37 -12.30
CA ASN A 105 2.22 5.63 -12.60
C ASN A 105 3.30 6.54 -13.20
N ASP A 106 2.92 7.40 -14.15
CA ASP A 106 3.84 8.36 -14.77
C ASP A 106 4.32 9.43 -13.76
N TYR A 107 3.57 9.68 -12.69
CA TYR A 107 3.90 10.67 -11.66
C TYR A 107 4.92 10.10 -10.69
N LEU A 108 4.72 8.84 -10.28
CA LEU A 108 5.61 8.11 -9.38
C LEU A 108 6.95 7.72 -10.04
N LYS A 109 7.00 7.65 -11.38
CA LYS A 109 8.24 7.40 -12.16
C LYS A 109 9.16 8.61 -12.28
N LYS A 110 8.68 9.79 -11.92
CA LYS A 110 9.42 11.05 -12.07
C LYS A 110 10.29 11.31 -10.84
#